data_AF-A0A2D5AVV8-F1
#
_entry.id   AF-A0A2D5AVV8-F1
#
_cell.length_a   1.000
_cell.length_b   1.000
_cell.length_c   1.000
_cell.angle_alpha   90.00
_cell.angle_beta   90.00
_cell.angle_gamma   90.00
#
_symmetry.space_group_name_H-M   'P 1'
#
loop_
_entity.id
_entity.type
_entity.pdbx_description
1 polymer ?
#
loop_
_entity_poly.entity_id
_entity_poly.type
_entity_poly.pdbx_seq_one_letter_code
_entity_poly.pdbx_strand_id
1 'polypeptide(L)'
;MGVRATELRKGQVIERDGDLLLITDYEHKTPGNLRAIINLKTRSLKNGQAGSIRLGSGDTLEVAFLERRKSEYLYKEIHGTYVFMDSENYEQFELSDELVGAMMGYVRENTTVSVTFHGTTAVGVELPSQVTLKVTESEVAVKGNTANTVKKDAVLETGLKIKVPMHIDVGEEVRVSTDTGEFQGRAN
;
A
#
# COMPACT_ATOMS: atom_id res chain seq x y z
N MET A 1 6.89 4.52 25.47
CA MET A 1 7.83 5.64 25.81
C MET A 1 7.23 6.91 25.24
N GLY A 2 6.64 7.76 26.09
CA GLY A 2 5.84 8.90 25.62
C GLY A 2 6.69 10.05 25.09
N VAL A 3 6.37 10.52 23.88
CA VAL A 3 6.96 11.70 23.24
C VAL A 3 6.04 12.89 23.47
N ARG A 4 6.61 14.08 23.73
CA ARG A 4 5.79 15.30 23.90
C ARG A 4 5.14 15.68 22.58
N ALA A 5 3.93 16.22 22.65
CA ALA A 5 3.19 16.66 21.49
C ALA A 5 3.99 17.65 20.62
N THR A 6 4.86 18.47 21.22
CA THR A 6 5.74 19.44 20.54
C THR A 6 6.86 18.80 19.71
N GLU A 7 7.25 17.56 20.03
CA GLU A 7 8.32 16.83 19.35
C GLU A 7 7.80 15.95 18.21
N LEU A 8 6.47 15.86 18.08
CA LEU A 8 5.85 15.11 17.00
C LEU A 8 6.17 15.74 15.65
N ARG A 9 6.29 14.87 14.64
CA ARG A 9 6.56 15.23 13.25
C ARG A 9 5.56 14.56 12.34
N LYS A 10 5.31 15.20 11.20
CA LYS A 10 4.58 14.59 10.08
C LYS A 10 5.29 13.29 9.66
N GLY A 11 4.50 12.24 9.42
CA GLY A 11 5.00 10.91 9.06
C GLY A 11 5.24 9.97 10.23
N GLN A 12 5.22 10.47 11.48
CA GLN A 12 5.24 9.59 12.66
C GLN A 12 3.87 8.95 12.88
N VAL A 13 3.87 7.81 13.53
CA VAL A 13 2.65 7.09 13.91
C VAL A 13 2.52 7.12 15.41
N ILE A 14 1.34 7.47 15.88
CA ILE A 14 1.02 7.51 17.30
C ILE A 14 0.04 6.41 17.62
N GLU A 15 0.22 5.78 18.77
CA GLU A 15 -0.75 4.85 19.31
C GLU A 15 -1.70 5.62 20.23
N ARG A 16 -3.00 5.52 19.95
CA ARG A 16 -4.03 6.17 20.75
C ARG A 16 -5.29 5.31 20.76
N ASP A 17 -5.82 5.05 21.95
CA ASP A 17 -7.04 4.25 22.14
C ASP A 17 -6.97 2.84 21.50
N GLY A 18 -5.76 2.28 21.35
CA GLY A 18 -5.52 0.97 20.71
C GLY A 18 -5.47 1.01 19.17
N ASP A 19 -5.49 2.20 18.57
CA ASP A 19 -5.35 2.41 17.14
C ASP A 19 -4.05 3.13 16.77
N LEU A 20 -3.49 2.72 15.64
CA LEU A 20 -2.27 3.29 15.05
C LEU A 20 -2.66 4.40 14.08
N LEU A 21 -2.30 5.63 14.42
CA LEU A 21 -2.66 6.84 13.69
C LEU A 21 -1.42 7.48 13.07
N LEU A 22 -1.33 7.48 11.75
CA LEU A 22 -0.28 8.16 10.99
C LEU A 22 -0.54 9.67 10.96
N ILE A 23 0.41 10.48 11.42
CA ILE A 23 0.34 11.94 11.37
C ILE A 23 0.56 12.40 9.92
N THR A 24 -0.51 12.87 9.28
CA THR A 24 -0.47 13.41 7.92
C THR A 24 -0.15 14.90 7.90
N ASP A 25 -0.48 15.62 8.96
CA ASP A 25 -0.22 17.05 9.08
C ASP A 25 0.01 17.47 10.54
N TYR A 26 0.89 18.43 10.75
CA TYR A 26 1.26 18.95 12.07
C TYR A 26 1.16 20.48 12.05
N GLU A 27 0.29 21.04 12.88
CA GLU A 27 0.11 22.48 13.03
C GLU A 27 0.30 22.90 14.48
N HIS A 28 1.31 23.74 14.73
CA HIS A 28 1.57 24.31 16.04
C HIS A 28 1.14 25.78 16.07
N LYS A 29 0.07 26.08 16.81
CA LYS A 29 -0.45 27.44 17.02
C LYS A 29 -0.08 27.92 18.41
N THR A 30 0.57 29.08 18.49
CA THR A 30 0.85 29.77 19.75
C THR A 30 0.08 31.09 19.76
N PRO A 31 -1.18 31.10 20.23
CA PRO A 31 -1.94 32.35 20.33
C PRO A 31 -1.32 33.17 21.47
N GLY A 32 -0.84 34.38 21.20
CA GLY A 32 0.09 35.12 22.06
C GLY A 32 -0.10 34.97 23.59
N ASN A 33 -1.31 35.18 24.11
CA ASN A 33 -1.60 35.15 25.55
C ASN A 33 -2.19 33.81 26.07
N LEU A 34 -2.20 32.76 25.24
CA LEU A 34 -2.78 31.46 25.54
C LEU A 34 -1.74 30.34 25.39
N ARG A 35 -2.01 29.20 26.03
CA ARG A 35 -1.18 28.00 25.89
C ARG A 35 -1.12 27.55 24.43
N ALA A 36 0.04 27.08 24.01
CA ALA A 36 0.26 26.62 22.66
C ALA A 36 -0.57 25.34 22.38
N ILE A 37 -1.17 25.30 21.19
CA ILE A 37 -2.12 24.28 20.76
C ILE A 37 -1.53 23.59 19.55
N ILE A 38 -1.54 22.27 19.57
CA ILE A 38 -1.04 21.44 18.49
C ILE A 38 -2.23 20.74 17.87
N ASN A 39 -2.50 21.03 16.61
CA ASN A 39 -3.49 20.30 15.81
C ASN A 39 -2.74 19.31 14.92
N LEU A 40 -3.06 18.03 15.08
CA LEU A 40 -2.57 16.97 14.23
C LEU A 40 -3.70 16.51 13.32
N LYS A 41 -3.45 16.44 12.02
CA LYS A 41 -4.28 15.60 11.16
C LYS A 41 -3.64 14.22 11.13
N THR A 42 -4.47 13.21 11.36
CA THR A 42 -4.04 11.82 11.40
C THR A 42 -4.84 11.00 10.40
N ARG A 43 -4.29 9.84 10.06
CA ARG A 43 -4.97 8.81 9.27
C ARG A 43 -4.77 7.48 9.98
N SER A 44 -5.84 6.78 10.32
CA SER A 44 -5.75 5.46 10.91
C SER A 44 -5.19 4.47 9.90
N LEU A 45 -4.23 3.66 10.34
CA LEU A 45 -3.59 2.65 9.48
C LEU A 45 -4.46 1.40 9.30
N LYS A 46 -5.32 1.07 10.27
CA LYS A 46 -6.22 -0.10 10.16
C LYS A 46 -7.32 0.09 9.12
N ASN A 47 -7.96 1.26 9.12
CA ASN A 47 -9.17 1.52 8.32
C ASN A 47 -9.01 2.69 7.32
N GLY A 48 -7.84 3.33 7.28
CA GLY A 48 -7.56 4.45 6.39
C GLY A 48 -8.31 5.74 6.72
N GLN A 49 -9.07 5.79 7.83
CA GLN A 49 -9.92 6.92 8.19
C GLN A 49 -9.10 8.13 8.59
N ALA A 50 -9.39 9.30 8.01
CA ALA A 50 -8.79 10.56 8.42
C ALA A 50 -9.41 11.07 9.73
N GLY A 51 -8.58 11.53 10.65
CA GLY A 51 -8.98 12.10 11.94
C GLY A 51 -8.22 13.39 12.24
N SER A 52 -8.69 14.14 13.23
CA SER A 52 -8.00 15.32 13.73
C SER A 52 -7.89 15.27 15.25
N ILE A 53 -6.70 15.48 15.77
CA ILE A 53 -6.39 15.47 17.19
C ILE A 53 -5.90 16.86 17.59
N ARG A 54 -6.43 17.37 18.71
CA ARG A 54 -5.98 18.62 19.31
C ARG A 54 -5.31 18.32 20.65
N LEU A 55 -4.09 18.80 20.83
CA LEU A 55 -3.25 18.57 22.00
C LEU A 55 -2.77 19.90 22.56
N GLY A 56 -2.57 19.94 23.87
CA GLY A 56 -1.81 20.98 24.54
C GLY A 56 -0.32 20.74 24.42
N SER A 57 0.48 21.77 24.67
CA SER A 57 1.95 21.70 24.61
C SER A 57 2.57 20.74 25.65
N GLY A 58 1.81 20.39 26.71
CA GLY A 58 2.24 19.46 27.75
C GLY A 58 1.76 18.02 27.59
N ASP A 59 0.94 17.73 26.57
CA ASP A 59 0.45 16.38 26.36
C ASP A 59 1.57 15.48 25.85
N THR A 60 1.57 14.24 26.31
CA THR A 60 2.49 13.19 25.86
C THR A 60 1.71 12.09 25.16
N LEU A 61 2.25 11.58 24.07
CA LEU A 61 1.67 10.53 23.25
C LEU A 61 2.69 9.43 23.05
N GLU A 62 2.23 8.19 22.96
CA GLU A 62 3.11 7.08 22.61
C GLU A 62 3.31 7.06 21.10
N VAL A 63 4.57 7.18 20.69
CA VAL A 63 4.95 7.05 19.28
C VAL A 63 5.18 5.57 19.01
N ALA A 64 4.38 5.07 18.08
CA ALA A 64 4.52 3.76 17.48
C ALA A 64 5.70 3.77 16.52
N PHE A 65 6.71 2.93 16.76
CA PHE A 65 7.83 2.76 15.85
C PHE A 65 7.40 1.85 14.71
N LEU A 66 7.22 2.46 13.53
CA LEU A 66 7.00 1.71 12.31
C LEU A 66 8.30 1.47 11.58
N GLU A 67 8.55 0.21 11.27
CA GLU A 67 9.67 -0.20 10.45
C GLU A 67 9.14 -0.62 9.09
N ARG A 68 9.57 0.09 8.05
CA ARG A 68 9.27 -0.30 6.67
C ARG A 68 10.39 -1.20 6.20
N ARG A 69 10.06 -2.46 5.98
CA ARG A 69 10.98 -3.44 5.43
C ARG A 69 10.58 -3.76 4.01
N LYS A 70 11.58 -3.86 3.14
CA LYS A 70 11.37 -4.39 1.81
C LYS A 70 11.35 -5.90 1.91
N SER A 71 10.31 -6.50 1.35
CA SER A 71 10.12 -7.94 1.40
C SER A 71 9.71 -8.44 0.03
N GLU A 72 10.03 -9.68 -0.28
CA GLU A 72 9.73 -10.33 -1.54
C GLU A 72 8.64 -11.37 -1.32
N TYR A 73 7.62 -11.35 -2.16
CA TYR A 73 6.58 -12.36 -2.11
C TYR A 73 7.10 -13.68 -2.67
N LEU A 74 6.99 -14.75 -1.87
CA LEU A 74 7.42 -16.09 -2.27
C LEU A 74 6.28 -16.88 -2.88
N TYR A 75 5.33 -17.34 -2.05
CA TYR A 75 4.22 -18.17 -2.48
C TYR A 75 3.03 -18.04 -1.51
N LYS A 76 1.87 -18.54 -1.95
CA LYS A 76 0.67 -18.65 -1.13
C LYS A 76 0.64 -20.01 -0.46
N GLU A 77 0.46 -20.03 0.85
CA GLU A 77 0.35 -21.25 1.62
C GLU A 77 -1.07 -21.82 1.58
N ILE A 78 -1.20 -23.13 1.83
CA ILE A 78 -2.45 -23.89 1.66
C ILE A 78 -3.57 -23.37 2.57
N HIS A 79 -3.20 -22.79 3.72
CA HIS A 79 -4.14 -22.24 4.71
C HIS A 79 -4.64 -20.82 4.39
N GLY A 80 -4.28 -20.26 3.23
CA GLY A 80 -4.69 -18.91 2.83
C GLY A 80 -3.82 -17.79 3.41
N THR A 81 -2.66 -18.12 3.99
CA THR A 81 -1.60 -17.16 4.30
C THR A 81 -0.68 -16.98 3.11
N TYR A 82 0.01 -15.84 3.06
CA TYR A 82 0.98 -15.52 2.02
C TYR A 82 2.35 -15.38 2.65
N VAL A 83 3.33 -16.08 2.12
CA VAL A 83 4.70 -16.08 2.65
C VAL A 83 5.51 -15.01 1.94
N PHE A 84 6.17 -14.18 2.74
CA PHE A 84 7.08 -13.16 2.29
C PHE A 84 8.44 -13.38 2.92
N MET A 85 9.49 -12.98 2.20
CA MET A 85 10.86 -13.00 2.69
C MET A 85 11.36 -11.58 2.82
N ASP A 86 11.87 -11.22 3.98
CA ASP A 86 12.52 -9.93 4.17
C ASP A 86 13.83 -9.84 3.35
N SER A 87 14.05 -8.72 2.67
CA SER A 87 15.22 -8.54 1.81
C SER A 87 16.49 -8.13 2.55
N GLU A 88 16.38 -7.66 3.80
CA GLU A 88 17.54 -7.27 4.61
C GLU A 88 18.09 -8.44 5.41
N ASN A 89 17.21 -9.23 6.02
CA ASN A 89 17.61 -10.30 6.93
C ASN A 89 17.26 -11.73 6.46
N TYR A 90 16.57 -11.86 5.33
CA TYR A 90 16.14 -13.14 4.74
C TYR A 90 15.23 -13.97 5.67
N GLU A 91 14.61 -13.35 6.68
CA GLU A 91 13.59 -14.00 7.50
C GLU A 91 12.28 -14.13 6.72
N GLN A 92 11.66 -15.29 6.84
CA GLN A 92 10.35 -15.56 6.25
C GLN A 92 9.26 -15.23 7.27
N PHE A 93 8.21 -14.57 6.81
CA PHE A 93 7.05 -14.26 7.62
C PHE A 93 5.77 -14.44 6.81
N GLU A 94 4.69 -14.72 7.51
CA GLU A 94 3.38 -14.98 6.93
C GLU A 94 2.47 -13.77 7.12
N LEU A 95 1.72 -13.40 6.09
CA LEU A 95 0.67 -12.39 6.16
C LEU A 95 -0.69 -13.02 5.85
N SER A 96 -1.72 -12.58 6.57
CA SER A 96 -3.09 -13.04 6.38
C SER A 96 -3.73 -12.43 5.13
N ASP A 97 -4.64 -13.17 4.49
CA ASP A 97 -5.40 -12.70 3.32
C ASP A 97 -6.21 -11.44 3.59
N GLU A 98 -6.64 -11.20 4.84
CA GLU A 98 -7.33 -9.96 5.21
C GLU A 98 -6.47 -8.70 4.96
N LEU A 99 -5.15 -8.83 5.08
CA LEU A 99 -4.21 -7.72 4.96
C LEU A 99 -3.72 -7.53 3.52
N VAL A 100 -3.55 -8.62 2.77
CA VAL A 100 -2.93 -8.61 1.43
C VAL A 100 -3.85 -9.07 0.29
N GLY A 101 -5.02 -9.62 0.57
CA GLY A 101 -5.87 -10.33 -0.40
C GLY A 101 -6.29 -9.49 -1.61
N ALA A 102 -6.65 -8.22 -1.41
CA ALA A 102 -6.98 -7.31 -2.51
C ALA A 102 -5.77 -6.97 -3.40
N MET A 103 -4.58 -6.94 -2.80
CA MET A 103 -3.32 -6.58 -3.45
C MET A 103 -2.71 -7.78 -4.19
N MET A 104 -2.99 -9.00 -3.76
CA MET A 104 -2.44 -10.24 -4.34
C MET A 104 -2.82 -10.46 -5.80
N GLY A 105 -3.93 -9.88 -6.28
CA GLY A 105 -4.26 -9.90 -7.71
C GLY A 105 -3.23 -9.17 -8.60
N TYR A 106 -2.38 -8.33 -8.02
CA TYR A 106 -1.34 -7.56 -8.71
C TYR A 106 0.08 -8.08 -8.44
N VAL A 107 0.24 -9.06 -7.55
CA VAL A 107 1.54 -9.55 -7.11
C VAL A 107 1.85 -10.87 -7.79
N ARG A 108 3.02 -10.95 -8.41
CA ARG A 108 3.59 -12.22 -8.88
C ARG A 108 4.66 -12.71 -7.90
N GLU A 109 4.95 -14.01 -7.91
CA GLU A 109 6.10 -14.57 -7.19
C GLU A 109 7.37 -13.78 -7.52
N ASN A 110 8.22 -13.54 -6.53
CA ASN A 110 9.43 -12.70 -6.62
C ASN A 110 9.16 -11.18 -6.81
N THR A 111 7.96 -10.71 -6.45
CA THR A 111 7.68 -9.27 -6.44
C THR A 111 8.13 -8.66 -5.13
N THR A 112 8.95 -7.62 -5.20
CA THR A 112 9.33 -6.81 -4.03
C THR A 112 8.19 -5.88 -3.64
N VAL A 113 7.79 -5.95 -2.37
CA VAL A 113 6.77 -5.11 -1.72
C VAL A 113 7.37 -4.44 -0.49
N SER A 114 6.76 -3.36 -0.01
CA SER A 114 7.15 -2.73 1.25
C SER A 114 6.17 -3.11 2.34
N VAL A 115 6.61 -3.88 3.32
CA VAL A 115 5.79 -4.26 4.49
C VAL A 115 6.11 -3.32 5.64
N THR A 116 5.07 -2.73 6.24
CA THR A 116 5.20 -1.85 7.39
C THR A 116 4.88 -2.64 8.65
N PHE A 117 5.89 -2.84 9.50
CA PHE A 117 5.78 -3.51 10.79
C PHE A 117 5.67 -2.51 11.93
N HIS A 118 4.85 -2.84 12.93
CA HIS A 118 4.83 -2.19 14.23
C HIS A 118 5.26 -3.21 15.29
N GLY A 119 6.51 -3.12 15.74
CA GLY A 119 7.11 -4.15 16.58
C GLY A 119 7.16 -5.49 15.85
N THR A 120 6.35 -6.45 16.29
CA THR A 120 6.24 -7.80 15.70
C THR A 120 5.05 -7.96 14.76
N THR A 121 4.16 -6.97 14.66
CA THR A 121 2.90 -7.10 13.91
C THR A 121 2.97 -6.32 12.60
N ALA A 122 2.68 -6.97 11.48
CA ALA A 122 2.52 -6.29 10.20
C ALA A 122 1.23 -5.45 10.20
N VAL A 123 1.35 -4.16 9.89
CA VAL A 123 0.23 -3.20 9.92
C VAL A 123 -0.28 -2.88 8.52
N GLY A 124 0.58 -3.00 7.51
CA GLY A 124 0.18 -2.75 6.13
C GLY A 124 1.25 -3.19 5.14
N VAL A 125 0.80 -3.48 3.92
CA VAL A 125 1.67 -3.76 2.78
C VAL A 125 1.42 -2.67 1.75
N GLU A 126 2.51 -2.15 1.19
CA GLU A 126 2.49 -1.19 0.10
C GLU A 126 3.15 -1.84 -1.11
N LEU A 127 2.38 -1.96 -2.19
CA LEU A 127 2.87 -2.43 -3.46
C LEU A 127 3.66 -1.33 -4.19
N PRO A 128 4.59 -1.68 -5.08
CA PRO A 128 5.11 -0.71 -6.03
C PRO A 128 3.95 -0.16 -6.88
N SER A 129 3.97 1.15 -7.15
CA SER A 129 2.90 1.85 -7.89
C SER A 129 2.60 1.26 -9.28
N GLN A 130 3.56 0.51 -9.83
CA GLN A 130 3.40 -0.21 -11.07
C GLN A 130 3.97 -1.62 -10.91
N VAL A 131 3.19 -2.61 -11.34
CA VAL A 131 3.61 -4.01 -11.42
C VAL A 131 3.68 -4.45 -12.87
N THR A 132 4.61 -5.34 -13.19
CA THR A 132 4.72 -5.93 -14.52
C THR A 132 4.11 -7.33 -14.48
N LEU A 133 3.08 -7.55 -15.27
CA LEU A 133 2.33 -8.80 -15.32
C LEU A 133 2.21 -9.27 -16.77
N LYS A 134 2.29 -10.57 -16.98
CA LYS A 134 2.15 -11.18 -18.30
C LYS A 134 0.68 -11.40 -18.65
N VAL A 135 0.31 -11.09 -19.89
CA VAL A 135 -1.03 -11.39 -20.44
C VAL A 135 -1.12 -12.87 -20.80
N THR A 136 -2.04 -13.60 -20.17
CA THR A 136 -2.29 -15.02 -20.42
C THR A 136 -3.45 -15.26 -21.37
N GLU A 137 -4.48 -14.43 -21.32
CA GLU A 137 -5.62 -14.49 -22.24
C GLU A 137 -6.01 -13.11 -22.70
N SER A 138 -6.47 -12.97 -23.94
CA SER A 138 -6.93 -11.71 -24.48
C SER A 138 -8.02 -11.93 -25.52
N GLU A 139 -9.05 -11.09 -25.49
CA GLU A 139 -10.10 -11.16 -26.51
C GLU A 139 -9.56 -10.83 -27.91
N VAL A 140 -10.04 -11.55 -28.91
CA VAL A 140 -9.66 -11.33 -30.31
C VAL A 140 -10.26 -10.01 -30.78
N ALA A 141 -9.40 -9.08 -31.22
CA ALA A 141 -9.84 -7.81 -31.77
C ALA A 141 -10.69 -8.05 -33.03
N VAL A 142 -11.99 -7.76 -32.96
CA VAL A 142 -12.88 -7.83 -34.13
C VAL A 142 -12.48 -6.71 -35.09
N LYS A 143 -12.06 -7.09 -36.30
CA LYS A 143 -11.53 -6.25 -37.40
C LYS A 143 -12.45 -5.12 -37.93
N GLY A 144 -13.47 -4.70 -37.19
CA GLY A 144 -14.44 -3.65 -37.59
C GLY A 144 -14.43 -2.37 -36.73
N ASN A 145 -13.69 -2.33 -35.62
CA ASN A 145 -13.68 -1.18 -34.72
C ASN A 145 -12.52 -0.23 -35.03
N THR A 146 -12.73 0.69 -35.98
CA THR A 146 -11.78 1.73 -36.41
C THR A 146 -11.75 2.94 -35.44
N ALA A 147 -11.75 2.70 -34.13
CA ALA A 147 -11.62 3.76 -33.13
C ALA A 147 -10.37 3.51 -32.27
N ASN A 148 -9.44 4.46 -32.30
CA ASN A 148 -8.15 4.45 -31.56
C ASN A 148 -8.28 4.30 -30.03
N THR A 149 -9.50 4.24 -29.49
CA THR A 149 -9.79 4.21 -28.04
C THR A 149 -10.47 2.91 -27.60
N VAL A 150 -10.63 1.91 -28.47
CA VAL A 150 -11.26 0.65 -28.05
C VAL A 150 -10.25 -0.18 -27.25
N LYS A 151 -10.56 -0.39 -25.96
CA LYS A 151 -9.85 -1.32 -25.09
C LYS A 151 -10.55 -2.68 -25.16
N LYS A 152 -9.77 -3.76 -25.16
CA LYS A 152 -10.24 -5.14 -25.02
C LYS A 152 -9.99 -5.65 -23.61
N ASP A 153 -10.77 -6.62 -23.18
CA ASP A 153 -10.52 -7.30 -21.90
C ASP A 153 -9.38 -8.33 -22.08
N ALA A 154 -8.46 -8.33 -21.12
CA ALA A 154 -7.34 -9.27 -21.04
C ALA A 154 -7.21 -9.81 -19.62
N VAL A 155 -6.82 -11.07 -19.53
CA VAL A 155 -6.53 -11.78 -18.28
C VAL A 155 -5.02 -11.84 -18.11
N LEU A 156 -4.56 -11.50 -16.92
CA LEU A 156 -3.15 -11.56 -16.53
C LEU A 156 -2.81 -12.91 -15.90
N GLU A 157 -1.52 -13.18 -15.70
CA GLU A 157 -1.03 -14.40 -15.05
C GLU A 157 -1.59 -14.65 -13.64
N THR A 158 -1.96 -13.58 -12.93
CA THR A 158 -2.59 -13.62 -11.61
C THR A 158 -4.11 -13.90 -11.66
N GLY A 159 -4.69 -13.98 -12.86
CA GLY A 159 -6.14 -14.06 -13.07
C GLY A 159 -6.86 -12.71 -13.04
N LEU A 160 -6.13 -11.61 -12.83
CA LEU A 160 -6.70 -10.25 -12.87
C LEU A 160 -7.17 -9.91 -14.28
N LYS A 161 -8.39 -9.38 -14.40
CA LYS A 161 -8.95 -8.89 -15.66
C LYS A 161 -8.75 -7.39 -15.78
N ILE A 162 -8.05 -6.96 -16.82
CA ILE A 162 -7.78 -5.53 -17.10
C ILE A 162 -8.16 -5.17 -18.53
N LYS A 163 -8.39 -3.88 -18.76
CA LYS A 163 -8.65 -3.32 -20.09
C LYS A 163 -7.36 -2.87 -20.76
N VAL A 164 -6.93 -3.61 -21.77
CA VAL A 164 -5.71 -3.31 -22.55
C VAL A 164 -6.07 -2.80 -23.95
N PRO A 165 -5.21 -2.00 -24.60
CA PRO A 165 -5.38 -1.64 -26.00
C PRO A 165 -5.41 -2.87 -26.93
N MET A 166 -6.07 -2.74 -28.09
CA MET A 166 -6.18 -3.83 -29.07
C MET A 166 -4.84 -4.37 -29.60
N HIS A 167 -3.76 -3.59 -29.53
CA HIS A 167 -2.43 -3.97 -30.01
C HIS A 167 -1.62 -4.85 -29.04
N ILE A 168 -2.18 -5.18 -27.87
CA ILE A 168 -1.52 -6.07 -26.89
C ILE A 168 -1.91 -7.50 -27.19
N ASP A 169 -0.92 -8.34 -27.48
CA ASP A 169 -1.14 -9.77 -27.74
C ASP A 169 -0.89 -10.64 -26.50
N VAL A 170 -1.37 -11.88 -26.55
CA VAL A 170 -1.12 -12.88 -25.49
C VAL A 170 0.38 -13.16 -25.42
N GLY A 171 0.91 -13.19 -24.20
CA GLY A 171 2.33 -13.43 -23.93
C GLY A 171 3.15 -12.15 -23.72
N GLU A 172 2.59 -10.97 -23.97
CA GLU A 172 3.26 -9.69 -23.70
C GLU A 172 3.25 -9.35 -22.20
N GLU A 173 4.31 -8.70 -21.73
CA GLU A 173 4.38 -8.13 -20.39
C GLU A 173 3.83 -6.70 -20.40
N VAL A 174 2.87 -6.45 -19.51
CA VAL A 174 2.19 -5.17 -19.38
C VAL A 174 2.41 -4.60 -17.99
N ARG A 175 2.59 -3.28 -17.92
CA ARG A 175 2.64 -2.53 -16.67
C ARG A 175 1.23 -2.16 -16.26
N VAL A 176 0.87 -2.48 -15.02
CA VAL A 176 -0.44 -2.19 -14.42
C VAL A 176 -0.23 -1.34 -13.19
N SER A 177 -1.05 -0.30 -13.05
CA SER A 177 -1.13 0.54 -11.85
C SER A 177 -1.79 -0.23 -10.72
N THR A 178 -1.13 -0.38 -9.58
CA THR A 178 -1.72 -1.06 -8.40
C THR A 178 -2.75 -0.19 -7.69
N ASP A 179 -2.68 1.13 -7.87
CA ASP A 179 -3.62 2.09 -7.27
C ASP A 179 -4.97 2.12 -8.01
N THR A 180 -4.93 2.08 -9.35
CA THR A 180 -6.13 2.22 -10.21
C THR A 180 -6.54 0.95 -10.92
N GLY A 181 -5.68 -0.06 -10.97
CA GLY A 181 -5.88 -1.28 -11.76
C GLY A 181 -5.78 -1.06 -13.28
N GLU A 182 -5.28 0.09 -13.72
CA GLU A 182 -5.24 0.46 -15.13
C GLU A 182 -3.94 0.08 -15.81
N PHE A 183 -4.03 -0.26 -17.09
CA PHE A 183 -2.88 -0.45 -17.97
C PHE A 183 -2.09 0.86 -18.12
N GLN A 184 -0.80 0.83 -17.80
CA GLN A 184 0.14 1.95 -17.87
C GLN A 184 1.03 1.88 -19.12
N GLY A 185 1.28 0.68 -19.66
CA GLY A 185 2.13 0.53 -20.84
C GLY A 185 2.64 -0.90 -21.02
N ARG A 186 3.41 -1.13 -22.09
CA ARG A 186 4.14 -2.38 -22.30
C ARG A 186 5.45 -2.34 -21.50
N ALA A 187 5.79 -3.42 -20.82
CA ALA A 187 7.14 -3.63 -20.30
C ALA A 187 7.95 -4.28 -21.42
N ASN A 188 8.76 -3.47 -22.11
CA ASN A 188 9.78 -3.97 -23.05
C ASN A 188 11.05 -4.36 -22.31
#